data_AF-A0A1G6IFN5-F1
#
_entry.id   AF-A0A1G6IFN5-F1
#
_cell.length_a   1.000
_cell.length_b   1.000
_cell.length_c   1.000
_cell.angle_alpha   90.00
_cell.angle_beta   90.00
_cell.angle_gamma   90.00
#
_symmetry.space_group_name_H-M   'P 1'
#
loop_
_entity.id
_entity.type
_entity.pdbx_description
1 polymer ?
#
loop_
_entity_poly.entity_id
_entity_poly.type
_entity_poly.pdbx_seq_one_letter_code
_entity_poly.pdbx_strand_id
1 'polypeptide(L)'
;MFFQGTNVSTHQLRTFSRETTPDVPLVAAVRISMSIPFFFKSVEWDKDYYVDGGVLDNYPIRLFDRKSFVNKEEHFTTTSRPQIRLTRLINW
;
A
#
# COMPACT_ATOMS: atom_id res chain seq x y z
N MET A 1 -6.45 2.42 -13.55
CA MET A 1 -7.07 1.58 -12.50
C MET A 1 -5.96 1.10 -11.60
N PHE A 2 -6.21 1.06 -10.29
CA PHE A 2 -5.23 0.70 -9.28
C PHE A 2 -5.73 -0.49 -8.48
N PHE A 3 -4.84 -1.45 -8.22
CA PHE A 3 -5.07 -2.61 -7.37
C PHE A 3 -3.99 -2.66 -6.30
N GLN A 4 -4.32 -3.17 -5.13
CA GLN A 4 -3.37 -3.30 -4.04
C GLN A 4 -3.23 -4.76 -3.59
N GLY A 5 -2.00 -5.15 -3.31
CA GLY A 5 -1.69 -6.44 -2.71
C GLY A 5 -0.65 -6.28 -1.62
N THR A 6 -0.74 -7.14 -0.61
CA THR A 6 0.26 -7.23 0.44
C THR A 6 1.28 -8.29 0.07
N ASN A 7 2.56 -7.91 -0.05
CA ASN A 7 3.66 -8.84 -0.17
C ASN A 7 3.99 -9.42 1.21
N VAL A 8 3.83 -10.73 1.35
CA VAL A 8 4.02 -11.44 2.61
C VAL A 8 5.50 -11.55 2.98
N SER A 9 6.40 -11.68 2.00
CA SER A 9 7.85 -11.78 2.24
C SER A 9 8.42 -10.49 2.81
N THR A 10 7.99 -9.35 2.26
CA THR A 10 8.56 -8.04 2.60
C THR A 10 7.71 -7.24 3.58
N HIS A 11 6.50 -7.71 3.91
CA HIS A 11 5.52 -6.98 4.73
C HIS A 11 5.20 -5.58 4.16
N GLN A 12 5.14 -5.47 2.84
CA GLN A 12 4.91 -4.19 2.15
C GLN A 12 3.69 -4.24 1.25
N LEU A 13 3.01 -3.11 1.16
CA LEU A 13 1.93 -2.90 0.22
C LEU A 13 2.51 -2.61 -1.17
N ARG A 14 2.05 -3.35 -2.17
CA ARG A 14 2.39 -3.13 -3.58
C ARG A 14 1.15 -2.66 -4.33
N THR A 15 1.31 -1.58 -5.10
CA THR A 15 0.26 -1.06 -5.98
C THR A 15 0.53 -1.49 -7.41
N PHE A 16 -0.45 -2.14 -8.02
CA PHE A 16 -0.45 -2.56 -9.41
C PHE A 16 -1.33 -1.62 -10.22
N SER A 17 -0.75 -1.02 -11.27
CA SER A 17 -1.46 -0.15 -12.19
C SER A 17 -0.73 -0.11 -13.53
N ARG A 18 -1.33 0.56 -14.52
CA ARG A 18 -0.69 0.76 -15.83
C ARG A 18 0.61 1.55 -15.69
N GLU A 19 0.67 2.48 -14.75
CA GLU A 19 1.80 3.38 -14.54
C GLU A 19 2.95 2.71 -13.78
N THR A 20 2.66 1.84 -12.80
CA THR A 20 3.70 1.22 -11.95
C THR A 20 4.13 -0.16 -12.41
N THR A 21 3.21 -0.93 -13.02
CA THR A 21 3.42 -2.33 -13.38
C THR A 21 2.74 -2.65 -14.71
N PRO A 22 3.17 -2.04 -15.83
CA PRO A 22 2.52 -2.21 -17.14
C PRO A 22 2.55 -3.66 -17.65
N ASP A 23 3.56 -4.43 -17.26
CA ASP A 23 3.77 -5.81 -17.71
C ASP A 23 2.99 -6.84 -16.89
N VAL A 24 2.39 -6.44 -15.76
CA VAL A 24 1.60 -7.35 -14.92
C VAL A 24 0.22 -7.56 -15.54
N PRO A 25 -0.18 -8.82 -15.83
CA PRO A 25 -1.52 -9.10 -16.33
C PRO A 25 -2.60 -8.58 -15.39
N LEU A 26 -3.62 -7.92 -15.94
CA LEU A 26 -4.74 -7.39 -15.17
C LEU A 26 -5.39 -8.47 -14.28
N VAL A 27 -5.54 -9.68 -14.82
CA VAL A 27 -6.09 -10.82 -14.08
C VAL A 27 -5.24 -11.22 -12.86
N ALA A 28 -3.92 -11.05 -12.94
CA ALA A 28 -3.02 -11.33 -11.82
C ALA A 28 -3.18 -10.26 -10.73
N ALA A 29 -3.21 -8.98 -11.12
CA ALA A 29 -3.42 -7.88 -10.19
C ALA A 29 -4.78 -7.97 -9.46
N VAL A 30 -5.86 -8.29 -10.19
CA VAL A 30 -7.18 -8.52 -9.62
C VAL A 30 -7.18 -9.72 -8.68
N ARG A 31 -6.59 -10.86 -9.09
CA ARG A 31 -6.48 -12.07 -8.26
C ARG A 31 -5.77 -11.77 -6.95
N ILE A 32 -4.64 -11.06 -7.00
CA ILE A 32 -3.89 -10.63 -5.81
C ILE A 32 -4.78 -9.80 -4.88
N SER A 33 -5.45 -8.79 -5.44
CA SER A 33 -6.23 -7.80 -4.68
C SER A 33 -7.48 -8.35 -3.99
N MET A 34 -7.90 -9.58 -4.28
CA MET A 34 -9.05 -10.25 -3.64
C MET A 34 -8.67 -11.53 -2.89
N SER A 35 -7.37 -11.81 -2.72
CA SER A 35 -6.88 -13.03 -2.08
C SER A 35 -6.84 -12.88 -0.55
N ILE A 36 -8.02 -12.73 0.08
CA ILE A 36 -8.16 -12.58 1.54
C ILE A 36 -7.56 -13.80 2.23
N PRO A 37 -6.61 -13.62 3.18
CA PRO A 37 -6.05 -14.74 3.94
C PRO A 37 -7.13 -15.60 4.59
N PHE A 38 -6.85 -16.89 4.73
CA PHE A 38 -7.77 -17.93 5.25
C PHE A 38 -8.95 -18.30 4.35
N PHE A 39 -9.37 -17.44 3.43
CA PHE A 39 -10.42 -17.74 2.45
C PHE A 39 -9.86 -18.19 1.09
N PHE A 40 -8.77 -17.56 0.65
CA PHE A 40 -8.16 -17.82 -0.66
C PHE A 40 -6.66 -18.10 -0.55
N LYS A 41 -6.15 -18.90 -1.49
CA LYS A 41 -4.71 -19.19 -1.60
C LYS A 41 -3.97 -17.93 -2.07
N SER A 42 -2.83 -17.67 -1.43
CA SER A 42 -1.90 -16.61 -1.85
C SER A 42 -1.50 -16.76 -3.32
N VAL A 43 -1.15 -15.63 -3.92
CA VAL A 43 -0.69 -15.53 -5.30
C VAL A 43 0.82 -15.45 -5.30
N GLU A 44 1.48 -16.40 -5.95
CA GLU A 44 2.90 -16.28 -6.26
C GLU A 44 3.06 -15.39 -7.51
N TRP A 45 3.88 -14.35 -7.40
CA TRP A 45 4.22 -13.47 -8.51
C TRP A 45 5.66 -12.97 -8.31
N ASP A 46 6.50 -13.07 -9.34
CA ASP A 46 7.89 -12.58 -9.28
C ASP A 46 8.67 -13.09 -8.04
N LYS A 47 8.53 -14.39 -7.73
CA LYS A 47 9.16 -15.09 -6.59
C LYS A 47 8.71 -14.63 -5.19
N ASP A 48 7.67 -13.79 -5.12
CA ASP A 48 7.06 -13.35 -3.87
C ASP A 48 5.62 -13.86 -3.75
N TYR A 49 5.16 -13.99 -2.51
CA TYR A 49 3.77 -14.33 -2.22
C TYR A 49 2.98 -13.09 -1.85
N TYR A 50 1.83 -12.94 -2.51
CA TYR A 50 0.90 -11.83 -2.31
C TYR A 50 -0.43 -12.31 -1.77
N VAL A 51 -1.02 -11.49 -0.92
CA VAL A 51 -2.39 -11.61 -0.41
C VAL A 51 -3.12 -10.27 -0.59
N ASP A 52 -4.38 -10.24 -0.17
CA ASP A 52 -5.24 -9.05 -0.23
C ASP A 52 -4.58 -7.77 0.31
N GLY A 53 -4.81 -6.65 -0.36
CA GLY A 53 -4.28 -5.34 0.01
C GLY A 53 -4.83 -4.84 1.36
N GLY A 54 -6.07 -5.20 1.71
CA GLY A 54 -6.72 -4.83 2.97
C GLY A 54 -6.01 -5.36 4.23
N VAL A 55 -5.14 -6.37 4.08
CA VAL A 55 -4.30 -6.83 5.19
C VAL A 55 -3.43 -5.69 5.76
N LEU A 56 -2.92 -4.79 4.90
CA LEU A 56 -2.10 -3.65 5.32
C LEU A 56 -2.75 -2.29 5.07
N ASP A 57 -3.67 -2.19 4.10
CA ASP A 57 -4.29 -0.92 3.69
C ASP A 57 -5.76 -1.10 3.33
N ASN A 58 -6.63 -1.06 4.34
CA ASN A 58 -8.09 -1.18 4.16
C ASN A 58 -8.71 0.03 3.43
N TYR A 59 -8.03 1.17 3.43
CA TYR A 59 -8.51 2.40 2.81
C TYR A 59 -7.36 3.09 2.09
N PRO A 60 -7.22 2.93 0.76
CA PRO A 60 -6.04 3.37 -0.01
C PRO A 60 -6.01 4.88 -0.25
N ILE A 61 -6.34 5.68 0.75
CA ILE A 61 -6.37 7.15 0.71
C ILE A 61 -4.97 7.69 0.41
N ARG A 62 -3.95 7.09 1.03
CA ARG A 62 -2.53 7.46 0.84
C ARG A 62 -2.05 7.29 -0.60
N LEU A 63 -2.67 6.41 -1.38
CA LEU A 63 -2.28 6.20 -2.78
C LEU A 63 -2.53 7.45 -3.64
N PHE A 64 -3.62 8.16 -3.32
CA PHE A 64 -4.11 9.32 -4.06
C PHE A 64 -3.79 10.66 -3.41
N ASP A 65 -3.11 10.66 -2.26
CA ASP A 65 -2.66 11.87 -1.56
C ASP A 65 -1.40 12.52 -2.20
N ARG A 66 -1.09 12.18 -3.47
CA ARG A 66 0.07 12.71 -4.20
C ARG A 66 -0.34 13.87 -5.10
N LYS A 67 0.58 14.84 -5.31
CA LYS A 67 0.38 16.01 -6.16
C LYS A 67 -0.18 15.69 -7.56
N SER A 68 0.18 14.54 -8.12
CA SER A 68 -0.31 14.08 -9.43
C SER A 68 -1.82 13.79 -9.48
N PHE A 69 -2.46 13.57 -8.33
CA PHE A 69 -3.88 13.23 -8.22
C PHE A 69 -4.73 14.35 -7.61
N VAL A 70 -4.11 15.46 -7.19
CA VAL A 70 -4.79 16.58 -6.51
C VAL A 70 -4.57 17.87 -7.29
N ASN A 71 -5.65 18.43 -7.85
CA ASN A 71 -5.61 19.65 -8.67
C ASN A 71 -5.59 20.97 -7.87
N LYS A 72 -5.84 20.94 -6.55
CA LYS A 72 -5.86 22.12 -5.66
C LYS A 72 -4.88 21.95 -4.51
N GLU A 73 -3.97 22.89 -4.33
CA GLU A 73 -2.85 22.75 -3.40
C GLU A 73 -3.24 22.79 -1.91
N GLU A 74 -4.48 23.13 -1.59
CA GLU A 74 -4.96 23.39 -0.22
C GLU A 74 -5.20 22.13 0.64
N HIS A 75 -5.05 20.92 0.08
CA HIS A 75 -5.34 19.65 0.78
C HIS A 75 -4.13 18.72 0.98
N PHE A 76 -2.90 19.21 0.84
CA PHE A 76 -1.71 18.39 1.13
C PHE A 76 -1.46 18.29 2.63
N THR A 77 -1.76 17.16 3.25
CA THR A 77 -1.19 16.82 4.56
C THR A 77 0.26 16.40 4.40
N THR A 78 1.20 17.33 4.64
CA THR A 78 2.58 16.97 4.96
C THR A 78 2.54 16.23 6.30
N THR A 79 2.37 14.90 6.27
CA THR A 79 2.56 14.07 7.46
C THR A 79 4.06 14.03 7.75
N SER A 80 4.60 15.13 8.27
CA SER A 80 5.89 15.13 8.95
C SER A 80 5.70 14.24 10.18
N ARG A 81 6.43 13.11 10.22
CA ARG A 81 6.55 12.35 11.47
C ARG A 81 7.11 13.33 12.52
N PRO A 82 6.39 13.62 13.62
CA PRO A 82 7.00 14.38 14.69
C PRO A 82 8.13 13.54 15.26
N GLN A 83 9.37 13.99 15.08
CA GLN A 83 10.52 13.43 15.78
C GLN A 83 10.37 13.80 17.26
N ILE A 84 9.65 12.99 18.04
CA ILE A 84 9.52 13.20 19.48
C ILE A 84 10.93 13.01 20.09
N ARG A 85 11.60 14.12 20.43
CA ARG A 85 12.81 14.10 21.26
C ARG A 85 12.42 13.67 22.67
N LEU A 86 12.57 12.38 22.97
CA LEU A 86 12.44 11.75 24.29
C LEU A 86 13.59 12.13 25.26
N THR A 87 13.92 13.43 25.39
CA THR A 87 15.01 13.90 26.28
C THR A 87 14.57 14.90 27.35
N ARG A 88 13.27 15.03 27.64
CA ARG A 88 12.77 15.97 28.66
C ARG A 88 11.75 15.43 29.66
N LEU A 89 11.73 14.12 29.91
CA LEU A 89 10.88 13.53 30.96
C LEU A 89 11.60 12.44 31.76
N ILE A 90 12.65 12.82 32.48
CA ILE A 90 13.04 12.17 33.74
C ILE A 90 13.57 13.30 34.64
N ASN A 91 12.68 13.85 35.46
CA ASN A 91 12.99 14.61 36.67
C ASN A 91 11.71 14.62 37.51
N TRP A 92 11.44 13.45 38.10
CA TRP A 92 10.73 13.25 39.37
C TRP A 92 11.35 12.00 40.00
#